data_AF-A0A1V4YZA5-F1
#
_entry.id   AF-A0A1V4YZA5-F1
#
_cell.length_a   1.000
_cell.length_b   1.000
_cell.length_c   1.000
_cell.angle_alpha   90.00
_cell.angle_beta   90.00
_cell.angle_gamma   90.00
#
_symmetry.space_group_name_H-M   'P 1'
#
loop_
_entity.id
_entity.type
_entity.pdbx_description
1 polymer ?
#
loop_
_entity_poly.entity_id
_entity_poly.type
_entity_poly.pdbx_seq_one_letter_code
_entity_poly.pdbx_strand_id
1 'polypeptide(L)'
;MKVAVIKKPDLDYCREAPYHPPERYPEYPFPDLCPGNRVYPAVRELLFRLGLDRRHYGEPSWNPLGDVIRPGDHVFIKPNLVGHRNPAGGTECLITRGSVIRAIADYASIALQGKGRLTIGDSPQLETDFAEVVRITGIGEIAGYYRKQGLEVGVLNLMKVRGRLRKIGGVEVKKLHGDPMGYRVVDLKSDSEHFDIIGDCAKFRVADYDRHEMIRHHNKEKNEYCISASVLDADVVISVPKLKTHAKSGMTCALKNMIGINGAKDWLPHHRAGPAEAGGDEYARSDLRKDLFARLKDSMSSTDRLPLILPMRAVSAAMILSRKAKPFRDPYLQGSWPGNDTLPRTIADINKIVMYADKGGIMRDTPQRKLFLLVDGIVAGEKEGPMSPEPKRCGVLAAGFNPVAVDAVCSRIMGFDYLKIPFFRYALNPRKYPLCDGEVEDIEIIADGCDRLSDVYEAFNCALEPPESWKGHIEYQPPAAVRPEAEKKPAPLKSAVLQRH
;
A
#
# COMPACT_ATOMS: atom_id res chain seq x y z
N MET A 1 -20.33 -2.28 0.31
CA MET A 1 -19.20 -2.01 -0.63
C MET A 1 -18.84 -3.31 -1.35
N LYS A 2 -18.29 -3.31 -2.59
CA LYS A 2 -17.97 -4.55 -3.34
C LYS A 2 -16.47 -4.76 -3.52
N VAL A 3 -16.00 -5.99 -3.30
CA VAL A 3 -14.62 -6.41 -3.57
C VAL A 3 -14.63 -7.74 -4.32
N ALA A 4 -14.12 -7.74 -5.56
CA ALA A 4 -13.92 -8.98 -6.30
C ALA A 4 -12.55 -9.59 -5.99
N VAL A 5 -12.50 -10.90 -5.84
CA VAL A 5 -11.26 -11.65 -5.57
C VAL A 5 -11.14 -12.81 -6.55
N ILE A 6 -9.93 -12.99 -7.07
CA ILE A 6 -9.52 -14.18 -7.81
C ILE A 6 -8.28 -14.73 -7.14
N LYS A 7 -8.26 -16.05 -6.90
CA LYS A 7 -7.08 -16.80 -6.48
C LYS A 7 -6.89 -17.99 -7.40
N LYS A 8 -5.85 -17.95 -8.22
CA LYS A 8 -5.48 -19.02 -9.16
C LYS A 8 -4.05 -19.46 -8.84
N PRO A 9 -3.84 -20.64 -8.23
CA PRO A 9 -2.51 -21.08 -7.77
C PRO A 9 -1.42 -21.09 -8.85
N ASP A 10 -1.84 -21.26 -10.10
CA ASP A 10 -0.99 -21.35 -11.28
C ASP A 10 -0.88 -20.03 -12.07
N LEU A 11 -1.47 -18.95 -11.55
CA LEU A 11 -1.33 -17.61 -12.12
C LEU A 11 0.11 -17.12 -11.93
N ASP A 12 0.75 -16.77 -13.04
CA ASP A 12 2.09 -16.16 -13.05
C ASP A 12 2.09 -14.99 -14.04
N TYR A 13 3.03 -14.08 -13.85
CA TYR A 13 3.19 -12.91 -14.70
C TYR A 13 3.72 -13.27 -16.08
N CYS A 14 3.16 -12.62 -17.10
CA CYS A 14 3.79 -12.54 -18.42
C CYS A 14 5.18 -11.88 -18.32
N ARG A 15 6.16 -12.43 -19.05
CA ARG A 15 7.55 -11.91 -19.12
C ARG A 15 7.84 -11.10 -20.38
N GLU A 16 6.96 -11.16 -21.36
CA GLU A 16 7.13 -10.51 -22.66
C GLU A 16 6.47 -9.13 -22.68
N ALA A 17 7.28 -8.08 -22.52
CA ALA A 17 6.80 -6.71 -22.68
C ALA A 17 6.42 -6.45 -24.15
N PRO A 18 5.37 -5.66 -24.46
CA PRO A 18 4.59 -4.82 -23.54
C PRO A 18 3.34 -5.53 -22.99
N TYR A 19 3.38 -6.86 -22.81
CA TYR A 19 2.40 -7.68 -22.08
C TYR A 19 1.01 -7.75 -22.70
N HIS A 20 0.95 -7.99 -24.00
CA HIS A 20 -0.29 -8.15 -24.76
C HIS A 20 -1.24 -9.22 -24.19
N PRO A 21 -2.56 -9.15 -24.47
CA PRO A 21 -3.49 -10.21 -24.11
C PRO A 21 -3.15 -11.53 -24.83
N PRO A 22 -3.55 -12.68 -24.27
CA PRO A 22 -3.25 -13.99 -24.86
C PRO A 22 -4.01 -14.27 -26.15
N GLU A 23 -5.16 -13.63 -26.31
CA GLU A 23 -6.06 -13.78 -27.44
C GLU A 23 -6.73 -12.44 -27.75
N ARG A 24 -7.37 -12.36 -28.91
CA ARG A 24 -8.08 -11.15 -29.33
C ARG A 24 -9.47 -11.15 -28.68
N TYR A 25 -9.61 -10.44 -27.56
CA TYR A 25 -10.92 -10.17 -26.97
C TYR A 25 -11.74 -9.22 -27.87
N PRO A 26 -13.07 -9.34 -27.92
CA PRO A 26 -13.93 -8.51 -28.76
C PRO A 26 -13.73 -7.00 -28.56
N GLU A 27 -13.54 -6.57 -27.31
CA GLU A 27 -13.34 -5.17 -26.94
C GLU A 27 -11.89 -4.67 -27.08
N TYR A 28 -10.93 -5.56 -27.37
CA TYR A 28 -9.51 -5.21 -27.42
C TYR A 28 -9.18 -4.47 -28.73
N PRO A 29 -8.75 -3.20 -28.68
CA PRO A 29 -8.66 -2.36 -29.88
C PRO A 29 -7.34 -2.53 -30.65
N PHE A 30 -6.40 -3.33 -30.16
CA PHE A 30 -5.05 -3.41 -30.72
C PHE A 30 -4.75 -4.76 -31.40
N PRO A 31 -3.73 -4.85 -32.27
CA PRO A 31 -3.53 -6.05 -33.07
C PRO A 31 -2.70 -7.16 -32.41
N ASP A 32 -1.83 -6.81 -31.47
CA ASP A 32 -0.78 -7.70 -30.94
C ASP A 32 -1.25 -8.58 -29.77
N LEU A 33 -0.71 -9.79 -29.71
CA LEU A 33 -1.05 -10.84 -28.74
C LEU A 33 0.21 -11.43 -28.07
N CYS A 34 0.04 -11.99 -26.87
CA CYS A 34 1.05 -12.75 -26.14
C CYS A 34 0.38 -13.96 -25.47
N PRO A 35 0.30 -15.13 -26.14
CA PRO A 35 -0.47 -16.30 -25.70
C PRO A 35 -0.19 -16.76 -24.26
N GLY A 36 1.02 -16.51 -23.73
CA GLY A 36 1.40 -16.84 -22.36
C GLY A 36 0.86 -15.89 -21.28
N ASN A 37 0.18 -14.80 -21.63
CA ASN A 37 -0.25 -13.81 -20.66
C ASN A 37 -1.54 -14.22 -19.93
N ARG A 38 -1.38 -14.93 -18.81
CA ARG A 38 -2.50 -15.35 -17.95
C ARG A 38 -3.04 -14.25 -17.04
N VAL A 39 -2.31 -13.15 -16.87
CA VAL A 39 -2.71 -12.02 -16.01
C VAL A 39 -3.86 -11.24 -16.64
N TYR A 40 -3.79 -11.03 -17.96
CA TYR A 40 -4.81 -10.27 -18.69
C TYR A 40 -6.23 -10.85 -18.52
N PRO A 41 -6.49 -12.14 -18.79
CA PRO A 41 -7.81 -12.73 -18.57
C PRO A 41 -8.23 -12.69 -17.10
N ALA A 42 -7.30 -12.77 -16.14
CA ALA A 42 -7.64 -12.68 -14.72
C ALA A 42 -8.09 -11.25 -14.33
N VAL A 43 -7.45 -10.21 -14.85
CA VAL A 43 -7.89 -8.82 -14.66
C VAL A 43 -9.24 -8.58 -15.35
N ARG A 44 -9.41 -9.08 -16.58
CA ARG A 44 -10.69 -9.04 -17.32
C ARG A 44 -11.82 -9.68 -16.51
N GLU A 45 -11.57 -10.85 -15.93
CA GLU A 45 -12.53 -11.56 -15.09
C GLU A 45 -12.89 -10.79 -13.81
N LEU A 46 -11.95 -10.12 -13.14
CA LEU A 46 -12.25 -9.26 -11.98
C LEU A 46 -13.22 -8.14 -12.33
N LEU A 47 -12.99 -7.46 -13.47
CA LEU A 47 -13.85 -6.38 -13.93
C LEU A 47 -15.27 -6.88 -14.19
N PHE A 48 -15.40 -8.06 -14.82
CA PHE A 48 -16.68 -8.72 -15.00
C PHE A 48 -17.36 -9.12 -13.68
N ARG A 49 -16.60 -9.72 -12.74
CA ARG A 49 -17.10 -10.11 -11.41
C ARG A 49 -17.68 -8.93 -10.66
N LEU A 50 -16.97 -7.79 -10.62
CA LEU A 50 -17.44 -6.52 -10.05
C LEU A 50 -18.76 -6.01 -10.64
N GLY A 51 -19.20 -6.58 -11.75
CA GLY A 51 -20.47 -6.29 -12.40
C GLY A 51 -20.41 -5.09 -13.32
N LEU A 52 -19.21 -4.71 -13.75
CA LEU A 52 -18.98 -3.53 -14.53
C LEU A 52 -19.36 -3.79 -15.99
N ASP A 53 -20.31 -2.99 -16.48
CA ASP A 53 -20.86 -3.09 -17.82
C ASP A 53 -21.29 -4.52 -18.23
N ARG A 54 -21.96 -5.23 -17.31
CA ARG A 54 -22.36 -6.65 -17.51
C ARG A 54 -23.13 -6.91 -18.80
N ARG A 55 -23.91 -5.92 -19.27
CA ARG A 55 -24.81 -6.08 -20.42
C ARG A 55 -24.05 -6.27 -21.74
N HIS A 56 -22.86 -5.70 -21.86
CA HIS A 56 -22.07 -5.77 -23.09
C HIS A 56 -20.88 -6.73 -22.96
N TYR A 57 -20.75 -7.48 -21.87
CA TYR A 57 -19.61 -8.38 -21.67
C TYR A 57 -19.48 -9.40 -22.81
N GLY A 58 -18.33 -9.40 -23.48
CA GLY A 58 -18.08 -10.25 -24.66
C GLY A 58 -18.48 -9.61 -25.99
N GLU A 59 -18.94 -8.36 -25.99
CA GLU A 59 -19.18 -7.57 -27.19
C GLU A 59 -18.05 -6.54 -27.41
N PRO A 60 -17.84 -6.05 -28.65
CA PRO A 60 -16.86 -4.99 -28.91
C PRO A 60 -17.11 -3.69 -28.15
N SER A 61 -18.35 -3.48 -27.70
CA SER A 61 -18.81 -2.33 -26.92
C SER A 61 -18.50 -2.42 -25.42
N TRP A 62 -17.98 -3.55 -24.91
CA TRP A 62 -17.76 -3.71 -23.47
C TRP A 62 -16.75 -2.70 -22.93
N ASN A 63 -17.21 -1.84 -22.02
CA ASN A 63 -16.43 -0.79 -21.40
C ASN A 63 -16.59 -0.84 -19.88
N PRO A 64 -15.91 -1.77 -19.19
CA PRO A 64 -16.08 -1.97 -17.76
C PRO A 64 -15.61 -0.79 -16.91
N LEU A 65 -14.84 0.15 -17.45
CA LEU A 65 -14.42 1.34 -16.69
C LEU A 65 -15.18 2.61 -17.09
N GLY A 66 -16.18 2.52 -17.98
CA GLY A 66 -16.90 3.68 -18.52
C GLY A 66 -17.70 4.50 -17.51
N ASP A 67 -18.14 3.89 -16.40
CA ASP A 67 -18.82 4.61 -15.31
C ASP A 67 -17.82 5.43 -14.46
N VAL A 68 -16.55 5.00 -14.45
CA VAL A 68 -15.48 5.60 -13.66
C VAL A 68 -14.75 6.64 -14.51
N ILE A 69 -14.33 6.27 -15.72
CA ILE A 69 -13.50 7.04 -16.62
C ILE A 69 -14.36 7.50 -17.79
N ARG A 70 -14.36 8.81 -18.05
CA ARG A 70 -15.04 9.44 -19.18
C ARG A 70 -14.03 9.87 -20.24
N PRO A 71 -14.42 9.92 -21.53
CA PRO A 71 -13.58 10.51 -22.56
C PRO A 71 -13.18 11.94 -22.21
N GLY A 72 -11.88 12.22 -22.22
CA GLY A 72 -11.30 13.51 -21.83
C GLY A 72 -10.70 13.55 -20.42
N ASP A 73 -10.96 12.54 -19.58
CA ASP A 73 -10.39 12.47 -18.24
C ASP A 73 -8.87 12.31 -18.28
N HIS A 74 -8.21 12.82 -17.25
CA HIS A 74 -6.85 12.45 -16.89
C HIS A 74 -6.89 11.27 -15.92
N VAL A 75 -6.39 10.10 -16.36
CA VAL A 75 -6.28 8.88 -15.54
C VAL A 75 -4.86 8.72 -15.05
N PHE A 76 -4.67 8.64 -13.73
CA PHE A 76 -3.37 8.40 -13.11
C PHE A 76 -3.31 6.97 -12.53
N ILE A 77 -2.50 6.10 -13.14
CA ILE A 77 -2.18 4.78 -12.61
C ILE A 77 -1.03 4.90 -11.62
N LYS A 78 -1.30 4.55 -10.37
CA LYS A 78 -0.36 4.57 -9.24
C LYS A 78 0.06 3.15 -8.84
N PRO A 79 1.09 2.57 -9.49
CA PRO A 79 1.68 1.31 -9.04
C PRO A 79 2.41 1.45 -7.70
N ASN A 80 2.85 0.32 -7.13
CA ASN A 80 3.80 0.24 -6.03
C ASN A 80 5.19 -0.09 -6.62
N LEU A 81 6.09 0.89 -6.70
CA LEU A 81 7.41 0.79 -7.35
C LEU A 81 8.60 0.83 -6.39
N VAL A 82 8.35 0.78 -5.08
CA VAL A 82 9.27 0.73 -3.92
C VAL A 82 10.77 0.83 -4.22
N GLY A 83 11.37 -0.12 -4.94
CA GLY A 83 12.77 -0.06 -5.36
C GLY A 83 13.15 -1.07 -6.44
N HIS A 84 14.34 -0.90 -7.02
CA HIS A 84 14.91 -1.75 -8.08
C HIS A 84 15.71 -2.97 -7.55
N ARG A 85 15.90 -3.09 -6.24
CA ARG A 85 16.64 -4.18 -5.58
C ARG A 85 15.86 -4.69 -4.38
N ASN A 86 15.83 -6.01 -4.23
CA ASN A 86 15.34 -6.68 -3.04
C ASN A 86 16.49 -7.50 -2.44
N PRO A 87 16.99 -7.17 -1.23
CA PRO A 87 18.04 -7.94 -0.56
C PRO A 87 17.66 -9.41 -0.31
N ALA A 88 16.38 -9.71 -0.08
CA ALA A 88 15.88 -11.08 0.08
C ALA A 88 15.70 -11.83 -1.26
N GLY A 89 15.92 -11.17 -2.41
CA GLY A 89 15.72 -11.75 -3.73
C GLY A 89 14.28 -11.64 -4.23
N GLY A 90 14.10 -11.68 -5.55
CA GLY A 90 12.79 -11.53 -6.20
C GLY A 90 12.26 -10.09 -6.17
N THR A 91 12.22 -9.41 -7.31
CA THR A 91 11.59 -8.08 -7.39
C THR A 91 10.07 -8.17 -7.49
N GLU A 92 9.54 -9.35 -7.81
CA GLU A 92 8.14 -9.62 -8.06
C GLU A 92 7.28 -9.52 -6.82
N CYS A 93 7.83 -9.58 -5.62
CA CYS A 93 7.11 -9.32 -4.38
C CYS A 93 7.28 -7.86 -3.90
N LEU A 94 8.24 -7.13 -4.48
CA LEU A 94 8.60 -5.77 -4.08
C LEU A 94 7.84 -4.71 -4.88
N ILE A 95 7.70 -4.93 -6.19
CA ILE A 95 7.10 -3.96 -7.13
C ILE A 95 5.95 -4.58 -7.92
N THR A 96 4.98 -3.73 -8.30
CA THR A 96 3.88 -4.10 -9.19
C THR A 96 4.43 -4.45 -10.57
N ARG A 97 3.98 -5.56 -11.16
CA ARG A 97 4.47 -6.01 -12.48
C ARG A 97 3.74 -5.35 -13.65
N GLY A 98 4.47 -5.14 -14.75
CA GLY A 98 3.94 -4.52 -15.96
C GLY A 98 2.77 -5.25 -16.58
N SER A 99 2.67 -6.57 -16.44
CA SER A 99 1.53 -7.34 -16.95
C SER A 99 0.20 -7.02 -16.25
N VAL A 100 0.23 -6.65 -14.97
CA VAL A 100 -0.95 -6.15 -14.25
C VAL A 100 -1.26 -4.72 -14.67
N ILE A 101 -0.24 -3.86 -14.73
CA ILE A 101 -0.35 -2.45 -15.15
C ILE A 101 -0.91 -2.36 -16.58
N ARG A 102 -0.42 -3.19 -17.51
CA ARG A 102 -0.84 -3.24 -18.90
C ARG A 102 -2.32 -3.60 -19.02
N ALA A 103 -2.75 -4.66 -18.34
CA ALA A 103 -4.14 -5.11 -18.42
C ALA A 103 -5.11 -4.00 -17.99
N ILE A 104 -4.84 -3.31 -16.87
CA ILE A 104 -5.72 -2.22 -16.43
C ILE A 104 -5.57 -0.94 -17.28
N ALA A 105 -4.38 -0.68 -17.83
CA ALA A 105 -4.15 0.43 -18.75
C ALA A 105 -4.94 0.27 -20.07
N ASP A 106 -5.08 -0.94 -20.59
CA ASP A 106 -5.89 -1.20 -21.80
C ASP A 106 -7.37 -0.88 -21.54
N TYR A 107 -7.94 -1.31 -20.41
CA TYR A 107 -9.33 -0.97 -20.06
C TYR A 107 -9.53 0.51 -19.75
N ALA A 108 -8.53 1.18 -19.17
CA ALA A 108 -8.55 2.64 -19.02
C ALA A 108 -8.54 3.34 -20.39
N SER A 109 -7.74 2.84 -21.34
CA SER A 109 -7.68 3.36 -22.71
C SER A 109 -9.00 3.15 -23.47
N ILE A 110 -9.66 2.00 -23.30
CA ILE A 110 -10.99 1.73 -23.87
C ILE A 110 -11.99 2.77 -23.36
N ALA A 111 -12.01 3.05 -22.06
CA ALA A 111 -12.92 4.01 -21.47
C ALA A 111 -12.65 5.47 -21.90
N LEU A 112 -11.38 5.83 -22.13
CA LEU A 112 -10.98 7.15 -22.63
C LEU A 112 -11.39 7.38 -24.10
N GLN A 113 -11.61 6.32 -24.89
CA GLN A 113 -12.01 6.43 -26.31
C GLN A 113 -11.10 7.37 -27.13
N GLY A 114 -9.80 7.35 -26.84
CA GLY A 114 -8.79 8.19 -27.50
C GLY A 114 -8.82 9.68 -27.13
N LYS A 115 -9.61 10.08 -26.13
CA LYS A 115 -9.68 11.46 -25.62
C LYS A 115 -9.23 11.51 -24.16
N GLY A 116 -8.38 12.47 -23.82
CA GLY A 116 -7.77 12.58 -22.48
C GLY A 116 -6.36 11.99 -22.47
N ARG A 117 -5.86 11.65 -21.28
CA ARG A 117 -4.47 11.18 -21.13
C ARG A 117 -4.31 10.16 -20.01
N LEU A 118 -3.33 9.28 -20.16
CA LEU A 118 -2.97 8.28 -19.17
C LEU A 118 -1.57 8.57 -18.59
N THR A 119 -1.43 8.53 -17.29
CA THR A 119 -0.16 8.72 -16.60
C THR A 119 0.13 7.53 -15.70
N ILE A 120 1.34 6.97 -15.77
CA ILE A 120 1.81 5.91 -14.85
C ILE A 120 2.93 6.51 -13.99
N GLY A 121 2.78 6.56 -12.67
CA GLY A 121 3.82 7.20 -11.84
C GLY A 121 3.83 6.81 -10.36
N ASP A 122 4.99 6.96 -9.74
CA ASP A 122 5.21 6.70 -8.30
C ASP A 122 6.41 7.50 -7.77
N SER A 123 6.52 7.61 -6.44
CA SER A 123 7.68 8.11 -5.68
C SER A 123 8.32 6.96 -4.89
N PRO A 124 9.17 6.12 -5.52
CA PRO A 124 9.82 4.99 -4.85
C PRO A 124 10.84 5.46 -3.80
N GLN A 125 11.52 4.52 -3.11
CA GLN A 125 12.47 4.83 -2.04
C GLN A 125 13.63 5.72 -2.50
N LEU A 126 14.21 6.47 -1.56
CA LEU A 126 15.21 7.52 -1.84
C LEU A 126 16.40 7.03 -2.68
N GLU A 127 16.86 5.80 -2.49
CA GLU A 127 18.02 5.25 -3.21
C GLU A 127 17.68 4.63 -4.58
N THR A 128 16.41 4.64 -4.95
CA THR A 128 15.91 3.93 -6.13
C THR A 128 16.44 4.53 -7.42
N ASP A 129 16.98 3.67 -8.28
CA ASP A 129 17.14 3.99 -9.69
C ASP A 129 15.83 3.80 -10.42
N PHE A 130 15.17 4.91 -10.76
CA PHE A 130 13.87 4.85 -11.42
C PHE A 130 13.97 4.26 -12.83
N ALA A 131 15.09 4.45 -13.54
CA ALA A 131 15.28 3.88 -14.87
C ALA A 131 15.34 2.34 -14.81
N GLU A 132 15.99 1.79 -13.79
CA GLU A 132 16.01 0.34 -13.57
C GLU A 132 14.62 -0.19 -13.19
N VAL A 133 13.85 0.54 -12.38
CA VAL A 133 12.46 0.16 -12.11
C VAL A 133 11.64 0.13 -13.40
N VAL A 134 11.76 1.15 -14.25
CA VAL A 134 11.07 1.21 -15.55
C VAL A 134 11.44 0.00 -16.40
N ARG A 135 12.73 -0.35 -16.47
CA ARG A 135 13.24 -1.52 -17.20
C ARG A 135 12.73 -2.84 -16.64
N ILE A 136 12.76 -3.04 -15.32
CA ILE A 136 12.34 -4.28 -14.66
C ILE A 136 10.82 -4.50 -14.79
N THR A 137 10.05 -3.41 -14.76
CA THR A 137 8.58 -3.47 -14.86
C THR A 137 8.08 -3.51 -16.30
N GLY A 138 8.87 -3.06 -17.27
CA GLY A 138 8.46 -2.94 -18.67
C GLY A 138 7.48 -1.79 -18.95
N ILE A 139 7.32 -0.84 -18.02
CA ILE A 139 6.36 0.28 -18.18
C ILE A 139 6.80 1.27 -19.28
N GLY A 140 8.09 1.31 -19.60
CA GLY A 140 8.60 2.10 -20.72
C GLY A 140 8.10 1.57 -22.07
N GLU A 141 8.10 0.25 -22.22
CA GLU A 141 7.62 -0.49 -23.38
C GLU A 141 6.11 -0.38 -23.51
N ILE A 142 5.37 -0.46 -22.39
CA ILE A 142 3.92 -0.21 -22.35
C ILE A 142 3.61 1.21 -22.88
N ALA A 143 4.26 2.24 -22.31
CA ALA A 143 4.02 3.62 -22.73
C ALA A 143 4.47 3.87 -24.19
N GLY A 144 5.60 3.29 -24.60
CA GLY A 144 6.07 3.34 -25.99
C GLY A 144 5.11 2.68 -26.97
N TYR A 145 4.46 1.58 -26.57
CA TYR A 145 3.43 0.92 -27.36
C TYR A 145 2.22 1.83 -27.57
N TYR A 146 1.64 2.39 -26.49
CA TYR A 146 0.49 3.28 -26.60
C TYR A 146 0.76 4.53 -27.45
N ARG A 147 1.95 5.13 -27.32
CA ARG A 147 2.33 6.28 -28.17
C ARG A 147 2.37 5.94 -29.65
N LYS A 148 2.82 4.73 -30.01
CA LYS A 148 2.76 4.25 -31.42
C LYS A 148 1.33 4.09 -31.92
N GLN A 149 0.37 3.84 -31.03
CA GLN A 149 -1.06 3.80 -31.33
C GLN A 149 -1.74 5.18 -31.27
N GLY A 150 -0.97 6.26 -31.10
CA GLY A 150 -1.48 7.64 -31.06
C GLY A 150 -2.06 8.08 -29.71
N LEU A 151 -1.84 7.32 -28.63
CA LEU A 151 -2.36 7.63 -27.30
C LEU A 151 -1.33 8.39 -26.44
N GLU A 152 -1.80 9.36 -25.67
CA GLU A 152 -0.96 10.15 -24.75
C GLU A 152 -0.71 9.38 -23.45
N VAL A 153 0.50 8.79 -23.32
CA VAL A 153 0.90 8.04 -22.12
C VAL A 153 2.23 8.53 -21.54
N GLY A 154 2.15 9.04 -20.30
CA GLY A 154 3.28 9.49 -19.49
C GLY A 154 3.80 8.43 -18.51
N VAL A 155 5.11 8.43 -18.26
CA VAL A 155 5.73 7.66 -17.16
C VAL A 155 6.47 8.63 -16.26
N LEU A 156 6.02 8.81 -15.02
CA LEU A 156 6.49 9.86 -14.12
C LEU A 156 7.22 9.32 -12.90
N ASN A 157 8.42 9.88 -12.68
CA ASN A 157 9.15 9.76 -11.41
C ASN A 157 8.78 10.94 -10.51
N LEU A 158 8.01 10.68 -9.47
CA LEU A 158 7.54 11.72 -8.55
C LEU A 158 8.57 12.09 -7.46
N MET A 159 9.75 11.46 -7.45
CA MET A 159 10.81 11.81 -6.50
C MET A 159 11.44 13.17 -6.85
N LYS A 160 11.52 14.07 -5.87
CA LYS A 160 12.26 15.34 -5.99
C LYS A 160 13.78 15.14 -5.88
N VAL A 161 14.20 14.09 -5.19
CA VAL A 161 15.60 13.80 -4.88
C VAL A 161 15.87 12.30 -4.90
N ARG A 162 17.10 11.93 -5.26
CA ARG A 162 17.64 10.57 -5.11
C ARG A 162 18.87 10.62 -4.21
N GLY A 163 18.92 9.74 -3.22
CA GLY A 163 20.09 9.53 -2.37
C GLY A 163 20.98 8.41 -2.90
N ARG A 164 22.29 8.50 -2.65
CA ARG A 164 23.24 7.40 -2.85
C ARG A 164 24.18 7.33 -1.67
N LEU A 165 24.25 6.19 -1.00
CA LEU A 165 25.22 5.99 0.08
C LEU A 165 26.66 6.06 -0.46
N ARG A 166 27.48 6.93 0.12
CA ARG A 166 28.92 7.07 -0.20
C ARG A 166 29.73 5.94 0.45
N LYS A 167 30.82 5.51 -0.19
CA LYS A 167 31.74 4.47 0.34
C LYS A 167 32.33 4.81 1.71
N ILE A 168 32.62 6.09 1.96
CA ILE A 168 33.16 6.62 3.22
C ILE A 168 32.07 7.01 4.22
N GLY A 169 30.81 6.64 3.94
CA GLY A 169 29.64 7.03 4.72
C GLY A 169 29.05 8.40 4.33
N GLY A 170 27.74 8.54 4.51
CA GLY A 170 26.98 9.74 4.15
C GLY A 170 26.15 9.51 2.90
N VAL A 171 25.16 10.35 2.64
CA VAL A 171 24.27 10.23 1.47
C VAL A 171 24.57 11.36 0.50
N GLU A 172 24.98 11.03 -0.72
CA GLU A 172 24.98 11.97 -1.82
C GLU A 172 23.55 12.17 -2.32
N VAL A 173 23.05 13.40 -2.28
CA VAL A 173 21.69 13.73 -2.72
C VAL A 173 21.75 14.40 -4.09
N LYS A 174 21.12 13.78 -5.09
CA LYS A 174 20.93 14.32 -6.43
C LYS A 174 19.51 14.85 -6.57
N LYS A 175 19.36 16.13 -6.92
CA LYS A 175 18.05 16.70 -7.30
C LYS A 175 17.59 16.05 -8.61
N LEU A 176 16.30 15.72 -8.67
CA LEU A 176 15.63 15.19 -9.84
C LEU A 176 14.64 16.22 -10.37
N HIS A 177 14.15 16.02 -11.60
CA HIS A 177 13.10 16.85 -12.17
C HIS A 177 11.80 16.78 -11.35
N GLY A 178 11.49 15.60 -10.80
CA GLY A 178 10.24 15.34 -10.10
C GLY A 178 9.03 15.44 -11.02
N ASP A 179 7.87 15.70 -10.42
CA ASP A 179 6.61 15.90 -11.12
C ASP A 179 6.67 17.12 -12.06
N PRO A 180 6.42 16.97 -13.37
CA PRO A 180 6.42 18.09 -14.32
C PRO A 180 5.36 19.15 -14.05
N MET A 181 4.25 18.82 -13.36
CA MET A 181 3.24 19.80 -12.94
C MET A 181 3.60 20.47 -11.59
N GLY A 182 4.76 20.11 -11.04
CA GLY A 182 5.20 20.53 -9.72
C GLY A 182 4.44 19.83 -8.60
N TYR A 183 4.39 20.48 -7.44
CA TYR A 183 3.76 19.95 -6.24
C TYR A 183 2.83 21.01 -5.65
N ARG A 184 1.86 20.58 -4.84
CA ARG A 184 0.99 21.45 -4.04
C ARG A 184 1.20 21.15 -2.57
N VAL A 185 1.23 22.21 -1.77
CA VAL A 185 1.15 22.08 -0.32
C VAL A 185 -0.32 21.94 0.04
N VAL A 186 -0.68 20.84 0.68
CA VAL A 186 -2.04 20.58 1.16
C VAL A 186 -2.01 20.61 2.68
N ASP A 187 -2.69 21.59 3.27
CA ASP A 187 -2.77 21.78 4.72
C ASP A 187 -4.11 21.26 5.26
N LEU A 188 -4.04 20.21 6.07
CA LEU A 188 -5.21 19.64 6.75
C LEU A 188 -5.54 20.36 8.05
N LYS A 189 -4.66 21.22 8.58
CA LYS A 189 -4.85 21.96 9.83
C LYS A 189 -5.35 21.05 10.96
N SER A 190 -6.49 21.39 11.56
CA SER A 190 -7.14 20.62 12.62
C SER A 190 -7.91 19.39 12.14
N ASP A 191 -8.12 19.23 10.84
CA ASP A 191 -8.78 18.06 10.25
C ASP A 191 -7.82 16.87 10.08
N SER A 192 -6.52 17.10 10.26
CA SER A 192 -5.48 16.08 10.26
C SER A 192 -5.70 15.11 11.41
N GLU A 193 -5.44 13.83 11.17
CA GLU A 193 -5.37 12.84 12.23
C GLU A 193 -4.23 13.11 13.20
N HIS A 194 -3.22 13.91 12.85
CA HIS A 194 -2.16 14.30 13.79
C HIS A 194 -2.59 15.37 14.79
N PHE A 195 -3.75 16.01 14.62
CA PHE A 195 -4.16 17.13 15.47
C PHE A 195 -4.15 16.78 16.96
N ASP A 196 -4.58 15.57 17.34
CA ASP A 196 -4.62 15.15 18.74
C ASP A 196 -3.22 14.94 19.36
N ILE A 197 -2.21 14.74 18.52
CA ILE A 197 -0.82 14.50 18.93
C ILE A 197 0.11 15.64 18.49
N ILE A 198 -0.44 16.75 18.00
CA ILE A 198 0.34 17.84 17.42
C ILE A 198 1.18 18.57 18.47
N GLY A 199 0.79 18.48 19.75
CA GLY A 199 1.60 18.95 20.88
C GLY A 199 2.97 18.26 20.97
N ASP A 200 3.09 17.05 20.44
CA ASP A 200 4.34 16.29 20.36
C ASP A 200 5.07 16.47 19.02
N CYS A 201 4.73 17.46 18.18
CA CYS A 201 5.32 17.57 16.83
C CYS A 201 6.86 17.67 16.82
N ALA A 202 7.47 18.19 17.89
CA ALA A 202 8.93 18.20 18.08
C ALA A 202 9.56 16.80 18.11
N LYS A 203 8.77 15.75 18.39
CA LYS A 203 9.16 14.35 18.35
C LYS A 203 8.94 13.70 16.99
N PHE A 204 8.22 14.30 16.04
CA PHE A 204 7.94 13.64 14.76
C PHE A 204 9.22 13.39 13.96
N ARG A 205 9.37 12.17 13.43
CA ARG A 205 10.55 11.72 12.69
C ARG A 205 10.18 10.84 11.50
N VAL A 206 11.09 10.84 10.52
CA VAL A 206 11.09 9.93 9.38
C VAL A 206 12.53 9.60 8.98
N ALA A 207 12.83 8.31 8.91
CA ALA A 207 14.12 7.78 8.48
C ALA A 207 15.32 8.58 9.04
N ASP A 208 16.16 9.15 8.16
CA ASP A 208 17.39 9.87 8.48
C ASP A 208 17.30 11.35 8.03
N TYR A 209 16.08 11.89 7.90
CA TYR A 209 15.85 13.27 7.47
C TYR A 209 16.02 14.27 8.61
N ASP A 210 16.28 15.53 8.26
CA ASP A 210 16.33 16.62 9.22
C ASP A 210 14.93 16.85 9.84
N ARG A 211 14.86 16.71 11.16
CA ARG A 211 13.65 16.92 11.95
C ARG A 211 13.13 18.36 11.87
N HIS A 212 14.01 19.34 11.66
CA HIS A 212 13.62 20.75 11.67
C HIS A 212 12.71 21.09 10.50
N GLU A 213 12.89 20.42 9.35
CA GLU A 213 12.00 20.59 8.21
C GLU A 213 10.59 20.07 8.51
N MET A 214 10.47 18.89 9.13
CA MET A 214 9.16 18.32 9.49
C MET A 214 8.35 19.24 10.42
N ILE A 215 8.99 19.86 11.41
CA ILE A 215 8.34 20.75 12.38
C ILE A 215 7.81 22.03 11.71
N ARG A 216 8.43 22.48 10.62
CA ARG A 216 7.93 23.63 9.84
C ARG A 216 6.62 23.32 9.14
N HIS A 217 6.28 22.06 8.94
CA HIS A 217 5.08 21.62 8.21
C HIS A 217 4.03 20.97 9.11
N HIS A 218 4.45 20.47 10.28
CA HIS A 218 3.55 19.92 11.30
C HIS A 218 3.77 20.63 12.63
N ASN A 219 2.83 21.47 13.00
CA ASN A 219 2.81 22.20 14.27
C ASN A 219 1.38 22.63 14.61
N LYS A 220 1.22 23.39 15.69
CA LYS A 220 -0.09 23.79 16.22
C LYS A 220 -0.96 24.57 15.22
N GLU A 221 -0.36 25.19 14.21
CA GLU A 221 -1.07 26.02 13.23
C GLU A 221 -1.44 25.24 11.97
N LYS A 222 -0.66 24.21 11.61
CA LYS A 222 -0.76 23.55 10.30
C LYS A 222 -0.26 22.10 10.29
N ASN A 223 -0.84 21.32 9.38
CA ASN A 223 -0.46 19.94 9.07
C ASN A 223 -0.37 19.79 7.55
N GLU A 224 0.80 20.10 7.02
CA GLU A 224 1.06 20.25 5.58
C GLU A 224 1.73 19.01 4.98
N TYR A 225 1.25 18.64 3.79
CA TYR A 225 1.85 17.58 2.97
C TYR A 225 2.21 18.09 1.58
N CYS A 226 3.28 17.57 0.98
CA CYS A 226 3.78 18.00 -0.34
C CYS A 226 3.32 17.02 -1.41
N ILE A 227 2.19 17.27 -2.06
CA ILE A 227 1.54 16.31 -2.95
C ILE A 227 1.85 16.60 -4.42
N SER A 228 2.07 15.54 -5.20
CA SER A 228 2.21 15.61 -6.67
C SER A 228 1.02 16.32 -7.31
N ALA A 229 1.30 17.38 -8.07
CA ALA A 229 0.26 18.11 -8.80
C ALA A 229 -0.32 17.29 -9.95
N SER A 230 0.44 16.39 -10.56
CA SER A 230 -0.09 15.44 -11.56
C SER A 230 -1.12 14.48 -10.97
N VAL A 231 -0.92 14.03 -9.71
CA VAL A 231 -1.92 13.21 -9.01
C VAL A 231 -3.14 14.04 -8.63
N LEU A 232 -2.95 15.29 -8.16
CA LEU A 232 -4.07 16.17 -7.85
C LEU A 232 -4.84 16.63 -9.10
N ASP A 233 -4.20 16.71 -10.24
CA ASP A 233 -4.86 17.09 -11.49
C ASP A 233 -5.73 15.98 -12.07
N ALA A 234 -5.42 14.71 -11.77
CA ALA A 234 -6.13 13.56 -12.28
C ALA A 234 -7.61 13.56 -11.85
N ASP A 235 -8.49 13.18 -12.77
CA ASP A 235 -9.92 13.01 -12.50
C ASP A 235 -10.21 11.60 -11.93
N VAL A 236 -9.38 10.62 -12.33
CA VAL A 236 -9.42 9.24 -11.84
C VAL A 236 -8.02 8.78 -11.42
N VAL A 237 -7.92 8.17 -10.24
CA VAL A 237 -6.70 7.48 -9.78
C VAL A 237 -6.95 5.98 -9.72
N ILE A 238 -6.16 5.23 -10.49
CA ILE A 238 -6.14 3.77 -10.45
C ILE A 238 -4.96 3.33 -9.57
N SER A 239 -5.22 2.89 -8.35
CA SER A 239 -4.20 2.38 -7.44
C SER A 239 -3.93 0.90 -7.73
N VAL A 240 -2.66 0.56 -8.02
CA VAL A 240 -2.25 -0.82 -8.31
C VAL A 240 -1.24 -1.31 -7.26
N PRO A 241 -1.65 -1.46 -5.99
CA PRO A 241 -0.74 -1.74 -4.89
C PRO A 241 -0.25 -3.19 -4.91
N LYS A 242 0.79 -3.45 -4.11
CA LYS A 242 1.32 -4.79 -3.89
C LYS A 242 0.76 -5.40 -2.60
N LEU A 243 0.36 -6.67 -2.64
CA LEU A 243 0.05 -7.44 -1.42
C LEU A 243 1.37 -7.81 -0.72
N LYS A 244 1.71 -7.12 0.37
CA LYS A 244 2.92 -7.41 1.14
C LYS A 244 2.86 -6.93 2.58
N THR A 245 3.69 -7.52 3.43
CA THR A 245 3.92 -7.11 4.81
C THR A 245 4.72 -5.81 4.91
N HIS A 246 4.67 -5.17 6.09
CA HIS A 246 5.40 -3.93 6.33
C HIS A 246 5.78 -3.74 7.81
N ALA A 247 7.07 -3.63 8.10
CA ALA A 247 7.63 -3.54 9.45
C ALA A 247 7.06 -2.38 10.31
N LYS A 248 6.58 -1.28 9.70
CA LYS A 248 6.00 -0.14 10.43
C LYS A 248 4.49 -0.07 10.45
N SER A 249 3.80 -0.79 9.56
CA SER A 249 2.35 -0.64 9.36
C SER A 249 1.61 -1.98 9.33
N GLY A 250 2.30 -3.09 9.60
CA GLY A 250 1.77 -4.45 9.52
C GLY A 250 1.70 -4.96 8.09
N MET A 251 0.95 -4.24 7.24
CA MET A 251 0.78 -4.53 5.82
C MET A 251 0.96 -3.28 4.95
N THR A 252 1.05 -3.49 3.64
CA THR A 252 0.82 -2.46 2.63
C THR A 252 -0.59 -2.57 2.05
N CYS A 253 -0.74 -2.59 0.72
CA CYS A 253 -2.00 -2.51 -0.01
C CYS A 253 -2.43 -1.05 -0.27
N ALA A 254 -3.72 -0.80 -0.49
CA ALA A 254 -4.25 0.40 -1.12
C ALA A 254 -3.97 1.68 -0.32
N LEU A 255 -4.33 1.71 0.96
CA LEU A 255 -4.20 2.90 1.80
C LEU A 255 -2.73 3.32 1.88
N LYS A 256 -1.84 2.35 2.12
CA LYS A 256 -0.40 2.59 2.24
C LYS A 256 0.25 3.00 0.91
N ASN A 257 -0.29 2.59 -0.23
CA ASN A 257 0.25 2.89 -1.56
C ASN A 257 0.20 4.39 -1.89
N MET A 258 -0.76 5.12 -1.32
CA MET A 258 -0.90 6.57 -1.53
C MET A 258 0.24 7.38 -0.92
N ILE A 259 1.02 6.82 0.03
CA ILE A 259 2.24 7.49 0.53
C ILE A 259 3.21 7.85 -0.61
N GLY A 260 3.20 7.08 -1.70
CA GLY A 260 4.04 7.31 -2.88
C GLY A 260 3.65 8.50 -3.77
N ILE A 261 2.63 9.30 -3.41
CA ILE A 261 2.28 10.53 -4.14
C ILE A 261 3.00 11.77 -3.59
N ASN A 262 3.57 11.65 -2.39
CA ASN A 262 4.17 12.76 -1.69
C ASN A 262 5.60 13.01 -2.18
N GLY A 263 5.89 14.25 -2.55
CA GLY A 263 7.17 14.69 -3.10
C GLY A 263 8.27 14.92 -2.06
N ALA A 264 7.91 15.26 -0.81
CA ALA A 264 8.82 15.63 0.26
C ALA A 264 8.72 14.65 1.46
N LYS A 265 9.56 13.61 1.47
CA LYS A 265 9.44 12.51 2.45
C LYS A 265 9.70 12.93 3.90
N ASP A 266 10.45 14.00 4.08
CA ASP A 266 10.67 14.73 5.32
C ASP A 266 9.41 15.38 5.89
N TRP A 267 8.32 15.49 5.12
CA TRP A 267 7.01 15.97 5.58
C TRP A 267 6.04 14.83 5.92
N LEU A 268 6.55 13.61 6.13
CA LEU A 268 5.71 12.45 6.49
C LEU A 268 6.06 12.00 7.90
N PRO A 269 5.30 12.37 8.94
CA PRO A 269 5.50 11.82 10.27
C PRO A 269 5.38 10.29 10.24
N HIS A 270 6.44 9.56 10.60
CA HIS A 270 6.43 8.09 10.63
C HIS A 270 6.45 7.53 12.05
N HIS A 271 6.95 8.30 13.01
CA HIS A 271 6.97 7.98 14.44
C HIS A 271 7.27 9.26 15.24
N ARG A 272 6.94 9.25 16.53
CA ARG A 272 7.45 10.14 17.57
C ARG A 272 8.70 9.52 18.19
N ALA A 273 9.79 10.26 18.22
CA ALA A 273 11.06 9.86 18.82
C ALA A 273 10.91 9.45 20.29
N GLY A 274 11.61 8.39 20.69
CA GLY A 274 11.61 7.89 22.06
C GLY A 274 10.62 6.75 22.36
N PRO A 275 10.65 6.22 23.59
CA PRO A 275 9.81 5.11 24.01
C PRO A 275 8.35 5.52 24.20
N ALA A 276 7.43 4.55 24.08
CA ALA A 276 6.01 4.73 24.37
C ALA A 276 5.74 5.28 25.77
N GLU A 277 6.50 4.82 26.77
CA GLU A 277 6.44 5.28 28.16
C GLU A 277 6.74 6.79 28.33
N ALA A 278 7.39 7.43 27.35
CA ALA A 278 7.71 8.86 27.34
C ALA A 278 6.91 9.66 26.28
N GLY A 279 5.80 9.09 25.79
CA GLY A 279 4.96 9.69 24.75
C GLY A 279 5.56 9.61 23.33
N GLY A 280 6.65 8.87 23.14
CA GLY A 280 7.13 8.48 21.82
C GLY A 280 6.32 7.31 21.25
N ASP A 281 6.70 6.82 20.08
CA ASP A 281 6.25 5.53 19.56
C ASP A 281 7.34 4.87 18.69
N GLU A 282 8.60 5.23 18.94
CA GLU A 282 9.76 4.67 18.22
C GLU A 282 10.03 3.22 18.61
N TYR A 283 9.81 2.89 19.89
CA TYR A 283 9.94 1.56 20.49
C TYR A 283 9.09 1.46 21.76
N ALA A 284 8.85 0.23 22.22
CA ALA A 284 7.91 -0.05 23.30
C ALA A 284 8.44 0.38 24.67
N ARG A 285 9.69 0.02 25.00
CA ARG A 285 10.24 0.20 26.36
C ARG A 285 11.48 1.09 26.35
N SER A 286 11.65 1.91 27.38
CA SER A 286 12.85 2.73 27.52
C SER A 286 14.11 1.85 27.67
N ASP A 287 15.13 2.13 26.85
CA ASP A 287 16.48 1.57 26.94
C ASP A 287 17.48 2.68 26.63
N LEU A 288 18.35 3.01 27.59
CA LEU A 288 19.33 4.11 27.49
C LEU A 288 20.17 4.06 26.21
N ARG A 289 20.45 2.86 25.69
CA ARG A 289 21.24 2.68 24.47
C ARG A 289 20.43 3.06 23.24
N LYS A 290 19.14 2.74 23.21
CA LYS A 290 18.23 3.19 22.15
C LYS A 290 17.99 4.69 22.21
N ASP A 291 17.78 5.23 23.42
CA ASP A 291 17.59 6.66 23.63
C ASP A 291 18.82 7.44 23.12
N LEU A 292 20.04 6.99 23.48
CA LEU A 292 21.28 7.58 23.00
C LEU A 292 21.46 7.39 21.49
N PHE A 293 21.16 6.20 20.96
CA PHE A 293 21.22 5.94 19.51
C PHE A 293 20.32 6.90 18.73
N ALA A 294 19.06 7.07 19.15
CA ALA A 294 18.11 7.97 18.52
C ALA A 294 18.56 9.44 18.57
N ARG A 295 19.07 9.90 19.72
CA ARG A 295 19.62 11.27 19.88
C ARG A 295 20.84 11.54 19.01
N LEU A 296 21.76 10.58 18.92
CA LEU A 296 22.92 10.68 18.05
C LEU A 296 22.49 10.72 16.58
N LYS A 297 21.52 9.89 16.20
CA LYS A 297 20.96 9.86 14.85
C LYS A 297 20.35 11.20 14.46
N ASP A 298 19.50 11.77 15.30
CA ASP A 298 18.94 13.11 15.13
C ASP A 298 20.03 14.17 14.92
N SER A 299 21.06 14.16 15.78
CA SER A 299 22.15 15.13 15.73
C SER A 299 22.99 15.01 14.45
N MET A 300 23.16 13.78 13.94
CA MET A 300 23.87 13.52 12.69
C MET A 300 23.05 13.94 11.46
N SER A 301 21.72 13.80 11.50
CA SER A 301 20.82 14.22 10.43
C SER A 301 20.63 15.74 10.36
N SER A 302 20.91 16.46 11.44
CA SER A 302 20.78 17.94 11.51
C SER A 302 22.11 18.69 11.39
N THR A 303 23.21 18.03 10.99
CA THR A 303 24.53 18.67 10.85
C THR A 303 25.28 18.18 9.62
N ASP A 304 25.96 19.10 8.94
CA ASP A 304 26.83 18.80 7.80
C ASP A 304 28.33 18.71 8.18
N ARG A 305 28.66 18.87 9.47
CA ARG A 305 30.05 18.91 9.95
C ARG A 305 30.64 17.50 10.08
N LEU A 306 31.26 17.03 8.99
CA LEU A 306 31.86 15.69 8.92
C LEU A 306 32.76 15.29 10.12
N PRO A 307 33.62 16.17 10.69
CA PRO A 307 34.43 15.82 11.86
C PRO A 307 33.62 15.50 13.12
N LEU A 308 32.41 16.05 13.26
CA LEU A 308 31.49 15.72 14.36
C LEU A 308 30.69 14.45 14.06
N ILE A 309 30.34 14.22 12.79
CA ILE A 309 29.53 13.08 12.36
C ILE A 309 30.30 11.77 12.56
N LEU A 310 31.58 11.69 12.19
CA LEU A 310 32.36 10.45 12.26
C LEU A 310 32.40 9.81 13.66
N PRO A 311 32.75 10.53 14.75
CA PRO A 311 32.73 9.94 16.09
C PRO A 311 31.30 9.59 16.54
N MET A 312 30.30 10.43 16.26
CA MET A 312 28.89 10.13 16.59
C MET A 312 28.41 8.84 15.90
N ARG A 313 28.81 8.61 14.65
CA ARG A 313 28.51 7.37 13.92
C ARG A 313 29.13 6.15 14.56
N ALA A 314 30.39 6.25 14.98
CA ALA A 314 31.08 5.14 15.66
C ALA A 314 30.37 4.77 16.97
N VAL A 315 29.99 5.77 17.78
CA VAL A 315 29.23 5.56 19.03
C VAL A 315 27.84 4.99 18.73
N SER A 316 27.13 5.53 17.74
CA SER A 316 25.82 5.05 17.31
C SER A 316 25.87 3.58 16.86
N ALA A 317 26.86 3.20 16.06
CA ALA A 317 27.09 1.83 15.64
C ALA A 317 27.41 0.91 16.84
N ALA A 318 28.24 1.38 17.78
CA ALA A 318 28.54 0.63 19.00
C ALA A 318 27.29 0.38 19.87
N MET A 319 26.39 1.37 20.00
CA MET A 319 25.12 1.19 20.72
C MET A 319 24.25 0.10 20.09
N ILE A 320 24.12 0.09 18.76
CA ILE A 320 23.38 -0.97 18.05
C ILE A 320 24.08 -2.32 18.17
N LEU A 321 25.40 -2.38 18.00
CA LEU A 321 26.17 -3.63 18.08
C LEU A 321 26.17 -4.23 19.49
N SER A 322 26.03 -3.41 20.54
CA SER A 322 25.94 -3.87 21.93
C SER A 322 24.77 -4.85 22.16
N ARG A 323 23.74 -4.83 21.30
CA ARG A 323 22.62 -5.78 21.34
C ARG A 323 23.05 -7.25 21.23
N LYS A 324 24.21 -7.51 20.59
CA LYS A 324 24.78 -8.85 20.45
C LYS A 324 25.28 -9.41 21.79
N ALA A 325 25.74 -8.54 22.69
CA ALA A 325 26.23 -8.93 24.01
C ALA A 325 25.11 -8.88 25.06
N LYS A 326 24.26 -7.85 25.01
CA LYS A 326 23.09 -7.70 25.87
C LYS A 326 21.91 -7.25 25.03
N PRO A 327 20.87 -8.09 24.83
CA PRO A 327 19.69 -7.69 24.08
C PRO A 327 19.09 -6.38 24.58
N PHE A 328 18.43 -5.65 23.69
CA PHE A 328 17.58 -4.55 24.10
C PHE A 328 16.37 -5.08 24.88
N ARG A 329 15.71 -4.21 25.65
CA ARG A 329 14.49 -4.58 26.38
C ARG A 329 13.32 -4.96 25.46
N ASP A 330 13.37 -4.53 24.21
CA ASP A 330 12.50 -4.95 23.11
C ASP A 330 13.28 -4.82 21.78
N PRO A 331 12.89 -5.53 20.71
CA PRO A 331 13.63 -5.50 19.44
C PRO A 331 13.31 -4.29 18.55
N TYR A 332 12.34 -3.45 18.93
CA TYR A 332 11.77 -2.43 18.06
C TYR A 332 12.68 -1.20 17.93
N LEU A 333 12.67 -0.60 16.74
CA LEU A 333 13.38 0.63 16.41
C LEU A 333 12.60 1.39 15.33
N GLN A 334 12.73 2.72 15.29
CA GLN A 334 12.20 3.59 14.22
C GLN A 334 10.69 3.45 13.95
N GLY A 335 9.91 3.08 14.97
CA GLY A 335 8.47 2.85 14.85
C GLY A 335 8.09 1.57 14.12
N SER A 336 8.99 0.58 14.03
CA SER A 336 8.74 -0.71 13.36
C SER A 336 8.09 -1.75 14.29
N TRP A 337 6.90 -1.44 14.82
CA TRP A 337 6.19 -2.30 15.76
C TRP A 337 4.68 -1.96 15.83
N PRO A 338 3.83 -2.83 16.41
CA PRO A 338 2.38 -2.62 16.45
C PRO A 338 1.90 -1.38 17.20
N GLY A 339 2.68 -0.85 18.15
CA GLY A 339 2.31 0.33 18.93
C GLY A 339 2.64 1.68 18.28
N ASN A 340 3.10 1.69 17.02
CA ASN A 340 3.25 2.94 16.26
C ASN A 340 1.89 3.57 16.00
N ASP A 341 1.70 4.81 16.47
CA ASP A 341 0.46 5.57 16.33
C ASP A 341 0.60 6.80 15.42
N THR A 342 1.81 7.07 14.92
CA THR A 342 2.10 8.23 14.07
C THR A 342 1.90 7.91 12.59
N LEU A 343 2.55 6.85 12.07
CA LEU A 343 2.43 6.49 10.65
C LEU A 343 0.98 6.18 10.22
N PRO A 344 0.15 5.50 11.04
CA PRO A 344 -1.27 5.29 10.75
C PRO A 344 -2.05 6.57 10.42
N ARG A 345 -1.81 7.65 11.19
CA ARG A 345 -2.43 8.96 11.01
C ARG A 345 -1.98 9.61 9.69
N THR A 346 -0.69 9.52 9.38
CA THR A 346 -0.15 9.96 8.08
C THR A 346 -0.77 9.23 6.91
N ILE A 347 -0.99 7.91 7.03
CA ILE A 347 -1.65 7.13 5.97
C ILE A 347 -3.09 7.62 5.75
N ALA A 348 -3.85 7.81 6.83
CA ALA A 348 -5.22 8.31 6.73
C ALA A 348 -5.26 9.71 6.09
N ASP A 349 -4.43 10.65 6.56
CA ASP A 349 -4.34 12.00 6.02
C ASP A 349 -4.05 12.04 4.52
N ILE A 350 -3.08 11.26 4.05
CA ILE A 350 -2.75 11.20 2.62
C ILE A 350 -3.91 10.66 1.79
N ASN A 351 -4.67 9.67 2.30
CA ASN A 351 -5.86 9.17 1.60
C ASN A 351 -6.99 10.22 1.56
N LYS A 352 -7.20 10.98 2.66
CA LYS A 352 -8.13 12.12 2.65
C LYS A 352 -7.74 13.13 1.58
N ILE A 353 -6.46 13.46 1.46
CA ILE A 353 -5.98 14.44 0.49
C ILE A 353 -6.24 13.97 -0.95
N VAL A 354 -5.91 12.72 -1.28
CA VAL A 354 -6.18 12.17 -2.63
C VAL A 354 -7.65 12.20 -2.98
N MET A 355 -8.52 11.91 -2.00
CA MET A 355 -9.96 11.86 -2.24
C MET A 355 -10.61 13.25 -2.27
N TYR A 356 -10.17 14.20 -1.43
CA TYR A 356 -10.94 15.42 -1.13
C TYR A 356 -10.22 16.75 -1.46
N ALA A 357 -8.90 16.78 -1.66
CA ALA A 357 -8.24 18.01 -2.09
C ALA A 357 -8.55 18.28 -3.57
N ASP A 358 -8.84 19.51 -3.95
CA ASP A 358 -9.01 19.89 -5.36
C ASP A 358 -7.67 19.96 -6.11
N LYS A 359 -7.70 20.34 -7.40
CA LYS A 359 -6.49 20.48 -8.24
C LYS A 359 -5.51 21.56 -7.73
N GLY A 360 -5.99 22.51 -6.92
CA GLY A 360 -5.21 23.54 -6.26
C GLY A 360 -4.54 23.08 -4.97
N GLY A 361 -4.91 21.91 -4.44
CA GLY A 361 -4.46 21.42 -3.15
C GLY A 361 -5.29 21.94 -1.97
N ILE A 362 -6.51 22.43 -2.22
CA ILE A 362 -7.41 22.89 -1.17
C ILE A 362 -8.39 21.76 -0.82
N MET A 363 -8.49 21.41 0.46
CA MET A 363 -9.45 20.41 0.94
C MET A 363 -10.89 20.85 0.71
N ARG A 364 -11.72 19.95 0.17
CA ARG A 364 -13.15 20.16 -0.08
C ARG A 364 -13.97 19.15 0.71
N ASP A 365 -15.23 19.48 1.01
CA ASP A 365 -16.11 18.59 1.75
C ASP A 365 -16.71 17.47 0.89
N THR A 366 -16.52 17.52 -0.44
CA THR A 366 -16.93 16.49 -1.39
C THR A 366 -15.71 15.83 -2.04
N PRO A 367 -15.78 14.53 -2.38
CA PRO A 367 -14.71 13.87 -3.12
C PRO A 367 -14.46 14.54 -4.47
N GLN A 368 -13.19 14.76 -4.81
CA GLN A 368 -12.72 15.46 -6.01
C GLN A 368 -12.18 14.51 -7.09
N ARG A 369 -11.98 13.22 -6.76
CA ARG A 369 -11.43 12.20 -7.67
C ARG A 369 -12.13 10.88 -7.46
N LYS A 370 -12.25 10.11 -8.54
CA LYS A 370 -12.70 8.71 -8.46
C LYS A 370 -11.50 7.80 -8.24
N LEU A 371 -11.72 6.73 -7.47
CA LEU A 371 -10.72 5.71 -7.20
C LEU A 371 -11.16 4.36 -7.78
N PHE A 372 -10.20 3.67 -8.39
CA PHE A 372 -10.31 2.24 -8.70
C PHE A 372 -9.05 1.53 -8.21
N LEU A 373 -9.22 0.34 -7.64
CA LEU A 373 -8.16 -0.39 -6.95
C LEU A 373 -7.97 -1.76 -7.60
N LEU A 374 -6.73 -2.12 -7.92
CA LEU A 374 -6.35 -3.44 -8.41
C LEU A 374 -5.10 -3.93 -7.68
N VAL A 375 -5.28 -4.81 -6.71
CA VAL A 375 -4.19 -5.34 -5.88
C VAL A 375 -3.46 -6.45 -6.62
N ASP A 376 -2.15 -6.28 -6.78
CA ASP A 376 -1.23 -7.31 -7.28
C ASP A 376 -0.74 -8.18 -6.12
N GLY A 377 -1.35 -9.36 -5.97
CA GLY A 377 -0.95 -10.41 -5.03
C GLY A 377 -0.55 -11.71 -5.71
N ILE A 378 -0.16 -11.69 -7.00
CA ILE A 378 0.21 -12.92 -7.72
C ILE A 378 1.47 -13.52 -7.06
N VAL A 379 2.50 -12.68 -6.87
CA VAL A 379 3.58 -12.95 -5.93
C VAL A 379 3.55 -11.86 -4.86
N ALA A 380 3.13 -12.25 -3.65
CA ALA A 380 3.07 -11.38 -2.49
C ALA A 380 4.45 -11.28 -1.80
N GLY A 381 4.62 -10.30 -0.92
CA GLY A 381 5.82 -10.14 -0.10
C GLY A 381 5.57 -10.40 1.39
N GLU A 382 6.29 -11.33 2.01
CA GLU A 382 6.18 -11.63 3.44
C GLU A 382 7.46 -11.28 4.23
N LYS A 383 7.40 -11.39 5.55
CA LYS A 383 8.48 -11.08 6.50
C LYS A 383 8.91 -9.60 6.45
N GLU A 384 10.20 -9.31 6.25
CA GLU A 384 10.83 -8.00 6.50
C GLU A 384 10.60 -6.95 5.40
N GLY A 385 9.33 -6.75 5.01
CA GLY A 385 8.89 -5.66 4.15
C GLY A 385 8.97 -4.28 4.83
N PRO A 386 9.08 -3.17 4.09
CA PRO A 386 9.12 -3.08 2.64
C PRO A 386 10.54 -3.23 2.05
N MET A 387 11.58 -3.32 2.89
CA MET A 387 12.97 -3.26 2.44
C MET A 387 13.47 -4.60 1.90
N SER A 388 13.08 -5.69 2.54
CA SER A 388 13.60 -7.04 2.26
C SER A 388 12.49 -8.10 2.37
N PRO A 389 11.33 -7.91 1.70
CA PRO A 389 10.27 -8.93 1.73
C PRO A 389 10.71 -10.20 1.00
N GLU A 390 10.31 -11.36 1.49
CA GLU A 390 10.50 -12.63 0.77
C GLU A 390 9.32 -12.90 -0.17
N PRO A 391 9.56 -13.44 -1.38
CA PRO A 391 8.49 -13.71 -2.34
C PRO A 391 7.65 -14.93 -1.94
N LYS A 392 6.32 -14.75 -1.92
CA LYS A 392 5.35 -15.82 -1.72
C LYS A 392 4.37 -15.90 -2.89
N ARG A 393 4.36 -17.01 -3.62
CA ARG A 393 3.38 -17.25 -4.70
C ARG A 393 1.99 -17.44 -4.10
N CYS A 394 1.11 -16.49 -4.37
CA CYS A 394 -0.24 -16.48 -3.82
C CYS A 394 -1.30 -16.61 -4.93
N GLY A 395 -0.98 -16.15 -6.15
CA GLY A 395 -1.89 -16.22 -7.29
C GLY A 395 -3.13 -15.34 -7.12
N VAL A 396 -3.06 -14.31 -6.28
CA VAL A 396 -4.20 -13.47 -5.91
C VAL A 396 -4.23 -12.18 -6.73
N LEU A 397 -5.43 -11.82 -7.17
CA LEU A 397 -5.77 -10.45 -7.54
C LEU A 397 -7.06 -10.06 -6.81
N ALA A 398 -7.14 -8.81 -6.36
CA ALA A 398 -8.35 -8.26 -5.76
C ALA A 398 -8.63 -6.87 -6.34
N ALA A 399 -9.90 -6.53 -6.53
CA ALA A 399 -10.28 -5.24 -7.09
C ALA A 399 -11.54 -4.68 -6.44
N GLY A 400 -11.67 -3.35 -6.43
CA GLY A 400 -12.81 -2.64 -5.86
C GLY A 400 -12.68 -1.13 -5.98
N PHE A 401 -13.59 -0.42 -5.31
CA PHE A 401 -13.69 1.05 -5.37
C PHE A 401 -13.37 1.75 -4.05
N ASN A 402 -13.53 1.04 -2.92
CA ASN A 402 -13.25 1.59 -1.60
C ASN A 402 -11.91 1.03 -1.06
N PRO A 403 -10.92 1.87 -0.71
CA PRO A 403 -9.60 1.41 -0.29
C PRO A 403 -9.62 0.70 1.07
N VAL A 404 -10.53 1.07 1.97
CA VAL A 404 -10.68 0.43 3.29
C VAL A 404 -11.25 -0.98 3.12
N ALA A 405 -12.29 -1.13 2.30
CA ALA A 405 -12.87 -2.44 2.01
C ALA A 405 -11.87 -3.39 1.35
N VAL A 406 -11.14 -2.90 0.34
CA VAL A 406 -10.11 -3.68 -0.36
C VAL A 406 -9.00 -4.11 0.61
N ASP A 407 -8.53 -3.20 1.47
CA ASP A 407 -7.47 -3.53 2.42
C ASP A 407 -7.95 -4.51 3.51
N ALA A 408 -9.21 -4.44 3.96
CA ALA A 408 -9.77 -5.38 4.94
C ALA A 408 -9.85 -6.80 4.37
N VAL A 409 -10.30 -6.94 3.12
CA VAL A 409 -10.31 -8.22 2.39
C VAL A 409 -8.88 -8.73 2.20
N CYS A 410 -7.96 -7.86 1.76
CA CYS A 410 -6.56 -8.22 1.61
C CYS A 410 -5.90 -8.62 2.93
N SER A 411 -6.26 -8.00 4.07
CA SER A 411 -5.72 -8.43 5.36
C SER A 411 -6.14 -9.87 5.67
N ARG A 412 -7.40 -10.25 5.44
CA ARG A 412 -7.89 -11.62 5.62
C ARG A 412 -7.20 -12.61 4.68
N ILE A 413 -6.98 -12.22 3.41
CA ILE A 413 -6.19 -13.00 2.45
C ILE A 413 -4.76 -13.21 2.94
N MET A 414 -4.14 -12.22 3.59
CA MET A 414 -2.80 -12.35 4.15
C MET A 414 -2.75 -13.25 5.40
N GLY A 415 -3.90 -13.53 6.02
CA GLY A 415 -4.01 -14.23 7.31
C GLY A 415 -4.01 -13.28 8.51
N PHE A 416 -4.30 -12.00 8.28
CA PHE A 416 -4.20 -10.93 9.26
C PHE A 416 -5.55 -10.37 9.69
N ASP A 417 -5.57 -9.86 10.92
CA ASP A 417 -6.69 -9.19 11.50
C ASP A 417 -6.68 -7.69 11.23
N TYR A 418 -7.59 -7.19 10.39
CA TYR A 418 -7.67 -5.75 10.08
C TYR A 418 -7.84 -4.90 11.34
N LEU A 419 -8.51 -5.41 12.38
CA LEU A 419 -8.69 -4.72 13.67
C LEU A 419 -7.39 -4.57 14.46
N LYS A 420 -6.38 -5.38 14.17
CA LYS A 420 -5.05 -5.32 14.80
C LYS A 420 -4.05 -4.46 14.01
N ILE A 421 -4.48 -3.89 12.88
CA ILE A 421 -3.63 -3.09 12.00
C ILE A 421 -3.95 -1.60 12.24
N PRO A 422 -3.02 -0.82 12.81
CA PRO A 422 -3.34 0.50 13.37
C PRO A 422 -3.94 1.52 12.39
N PHE A 423 -3.62 1.46 11.10
CA PHE A 423 -4.18 2.42 10.14
C PHE A 423 -5.67 2.23 9.86
N PHE A 424 -6.25 1.04 10.13
CA PHE A 424 -7.70 0.85 10.03
C PHE A 424 -8.46 1.68 11.07
N ARG A 425 -7.89 1.92 12.26
CA ARG A 425 -8.50 2.77 13.28
C ARG A 425 -8.88 4.14 12.73
N TYR A 426 -7.93 4.78 12.04
CA TYR A 426 -8.09 6.13 11.47
C TYR A 426 -8.81 6.12 10.12
N ALA A 427 -8.77 5.01 9.39
CA ALA A 427 -9.48 4.89 8.12
C ALA A 427 -10.98 4.59 8.29
N LEU A 428 -11.34 3.82 9.33
CA LEU A 428 -12.72 3.50 9.68
C LEU A 428 -13.40 4.63 10.46
N ASN A 429 -12.64 5.32 11.30
CA ASN A 429 -13.15 6.40 12.15
C ASN A 429 -12.35 7.70 11.91
N PRO A 430 -12.34 8.24 10.68
CA PRO A 430 -11.61 9.47 10.40
C PRO A 430 -12.28 10.65 11.11
N ARG A 431 -11.47 11.60 11.61
CA ARG A 431 -11.94 12.83 12.24
C ARG A 431 -12.85 13.65 11.31
N LYS A 432 -12.43 13.77 10.05
CA LYS A 432 -13.14 14.42 8.93
C LYS A 432 -12.76 13.70 7.64
N TYR A 433 -13.59 13.83 6.61
CA TYR A 433 -13.40 13.25 5.28
C TYR A 433 -13.49 11.71 5.32
N PRO A 434 -14.71 11.14 5.23
CA PRO A 434 -14.91 9.69 5.23
C PRO A 434 -14.06 8.95 4.18
N LEU A 435 -13.43 7.85 4.58
CA LEU A 435 -12.65 6.97 3.68
C LEU A 435 -13.36 5.64 3.40
N CYS A 436 -14.42 5.34 4.14
CA CYS A 436 -15.21 4.12 4.06
C CYS A 436 -16.69 4.49 3.94
N ASP A 437 -17.41 3.83 3.03
CA ASP A 437 -18.85 4.01 2.84
C ASP A 437 -19.57 2.84 3.51
N GLY A 438 -19.90 2.97 4.79
CA GLY A 438 -20.57 1.95 5.59
C GLY A 438 -19.61 1.04 6.37
N GLU A 439 -20.17 -0.04 6.93
CA GLU A 439 -19.46 -0.96 7.81
C GLU A 439 -18.65 -2.02 7.03
N VAL A 440 -17.59 -2.53 7.65
CA VAL A 440 -16.69 -3.53 7.05
C VAL A 440 -17.37 -4.90 6.92
N GLU A 441 -18.33 -5.18 7.80
CA GLU A 441 -19.13 -6.39 7.80
C GLU A 441 -20.08 -6.47 6.57
N ASP A 442 -20.43 -5.32 5.99
CA ASP A 442 -21.29 -5.18 4.81
C ASP A 442 -20.51 -5.17 3.48
N ILE A 443 -19.25 -5.62 3.51
CA ILE A 443 -18.47 -5.81 2.29
C ILE A 443 -18.99 -7.07 1.58
N GLU A 444 -19.59 -6.86 0.41
CA GLU A 444 -19.96 -7.92 -0.54
C GLU A 444 -18.68 -8.43 -1.22
N ILE A 445 -18.33 -9.69 -0.95
CA ILE A 445 -17.24 -10.38 -1.62
C ILE A 445 -17.78 -11.03 -2.88
N ILE A 446 -17.13 -10.76 -4.01
CA ILE A 446 -17.50 -11.35 -5.29
C ILE A 446 -16.42 -12.35 -5.69
N ALA A 447 -16.56 -13.56 -5.18
CA ALA A 447 -15.67 -14.68 -5.47
C ALA A 447 -16.41 -16.03 -5.38
N ASP A 448 -15.76 -17.09 -5.86
CA ASP A 448 -16.38 -18.42 -5.90
C ASP A 448 -16.49 -18.99 -4.48
N GLY A 449 -17.72 -19.22 -4.01
CA GLY A 449 -17.98 -19.80 -2.68
C GLY A 449 -17.65 -18.90 -1.49
N CYS A 450 -17.52 -17.58 -1.70
CA CYS A 450 -17.22 -16.61 -0.66
C CYS A 450 -17.99 -15.31 -0.92
N ASP A 451 -18.94 -14.98 -0.04
CA ASP A 451 -19.81 -13.80 -0.15
C ASP A 451 -19.54 -12.74 0.92
N ARG A 452 -18.92 -13.13 2.04
CA ARG A 452 -18.69 -12.27 3.21
C ARG A 452 -17.23 -12.26 3.62
N LEU A 453 -16.84 -11.18 4.30
CA LEU A 453 -15.48 -11.00 4.82
C LEU A 453 -15.05 -12.11 5.79
N SER A 454 -15.98 -12.68 6.57
CA SER A 454 -15.73 -13.80 7.49
C SER A 454 -15.19 -15.04 6.79
N ASP A 455 -15.57 -15.23 5.52
CA ASP A 455 -15.29 -16.45 4.76
C ASP A 455 -13.98 -16.33 3.99
N VAL A 456 -13.48 -15.10 3.79
CA VAL A 456 -12.27 -14.79 3.01
C VAL A 456 -11.04 -15.52 3.56
N TYR A 457 -10.93 -15.65 4.89
CA TYR A 457 -9.80 -16.35 5.48
C TYR A 457 -9.79 -17.83 5.07
N GLU A 458 -10.89 -18.55 5.24
CA GLU A 458 -10.96 -19.97 4.86
C GLU A 458 -10.83 -20.17 3.33
N ALA A 459 -11.41 -19.27 2.53
CA ALA A 459 -11.40 -19.38 1.07
C ALA A 459 -10.05 -19.01 0.43
N PHE A 460 -9.40 -17.94 0.93
CA PHE A 460 -8.32 -17.28 0.21
C PHE A 460 -7.02 -17.09 0.99
N ASN A 461 -6.94 -17.45 2.27
CA ASN A 461 -5.73 -17.24 3.07
C ASN A 461 -4.46 -17.78 2.40
N CYS A 462 -3.45 -16.93 2.35
CA CYS A 462 -2.12 -17.20 1.81
C CYS A 462 -1.08 -17.43 2.93
N ALA A 463 -1.50 -17.30 4.19
CA ALA A 463 -0.73 -17.53 5.40
C ALA A 463 0.61 -16.78 5.37
N LEU A 464 0.60 -15.48 5.06
CA LEU A 464 1.82 -14.69 5.00
C LEU A 464 2.44 -14.60 6.40
N GLU A 465 3.75 -14.77 6.48
CA GLU A 465 4.50 -14.53 7.71
C GLU A 465 4.65 -13.01 7.91
N PRO A 466 4.20 -12.42 9.03
CA PRO A 466 4.44 -11.02 9.29
C PRO A 466 5.94 -10.76 9.60
N PRO A 467 6.38 -9.48 9.59
CA PRO A 467 7.70 -9.12 10.07
C PRO A 467 7.89 -9.60 11.51
N GLU A 468 9.12 -9.88 11.94
CA GLU A 468 9.41 -10.45 13.26
C GLU A 468 8.81 -9.60 14.39
N SER A 469 8.80 -8.27 14.23
CA SER A 469 8.23 -7.35 15.22
C SER A 469 6.70 -7.39 15.35
N TRP A 470 6.00 -8.06 14.42
CA TRP A 470 4.53 -8.15 14.36
C TRP A 470 4.01 -9.56 14.63
N LYS A 471 4.88 -10.57 14.72
CA LYS A 471 4.48 -11.95 15.01
C LYS A 471 3.73 -12.02 16.35
N GLY A 472 2.57 -12.68 16.35
CA GLY A 472 1.67 -12.80 17.48
C GLY A 472 0.80 -11.57 17.76
N HIS A 473 0.92 -10.50 16.97
CA HIS A 473 0.20 -9.24 17.18
C HIS A 473 -0.81 -8.91 16.09
N ILE A 474 -0.74 -9.54 14.91
CA ILE A 474 -1.52 -9.13 13.73
C ILE A 474 -2.37 -10.26 13.16
N GLU A 475 -2.09 -11.50 13.52
CA GLU A 475 -2.68 -12.68 12.93
C GLU A 475 -4.17 -12.77 13.24
N TYR A 476 -4.95 -13.17 12.23
CA TYR A 476 -6.37 -13.46 12.41
C TYR A 476 -6.53 -14.81 13.11
N GLN A 477 -7.40 -14.84 14.12
CA GLN A 477 -7.81 -16.07 14.78
C GLN A 477 -9.26 -16.32 14.40
N PRO A 478 -9.56 -17.30 13.54
CA PRO A 478 -10.95 -17.64 13.23
C PRO A 478 -11.65 -18.06 14.53
N PRO A 479 -12.95 -17.74 14.68
CA PRO A 479 -13.73 -18.25 15.81
C PRO A 479 -13.58 -19.76 15.88
N ALA A 480 -13.38 -20.31 17.09
CA ALA A 480 -13.32 -21.75 17.27
C ALA A 480 -14.59 -22.37 16.65
N ALA A 481 -14.42 -23.31 15.71
CA ALA A 481 -15.54 -23.99 15.09
C ALA A 481 -16.45 -24.52 16.19
N VAL A 482 -17.69 -24.00 16.25
CA VAL A 482 -18.72 -24.56 17.11
C VAL A 482 -18.92 -25.98 16.61
N ARG A 483 -18.37 -26.96 17.34
CA ARG A 483 -18.67 -28.36 17.06
C ARG A 483 -20.19 -28.48 17.14
N PRO A 484 -20.87 -29.05 16.14
CA PRO A 484 -22.29 -29.33 16.29
C PRO A 484 -22.43 -30.16 17.58
N GLU A 485 -23.29 -29.71 18.50
CA GLU A 485 -23.61 -30.49 19.68
C GLU A 485 -23.98 -31.88 19.20
N ALA A 486 -23.22 -32.88 19.64
CA ALA A 486 -23.54 -34.27 19.36
C ALA A 486 -25.00 -34.47 19.76
N GLU A 487 -25.84 -34.84 18.79
CA GLU A 487 -27.24 -35.23 19.05
C GLU A 487 -27.24 -36.13 20.28
N LYS A 488 -27.86 -35.65 21.37
CA LYS A 488 -28.12 -36.47 22.55
C LYS A 488 -28.94 -37.65 22.06
N LYS A 489 -28.29 -38.81 21.89
CA LYS A 489 -28.97 -40.09 21.66
C LYS A 489 -30.09 -40.19 22.70
N PRO A 490 -31.35 -40.43 22.29
CA PRO A 490 -32.44 -40.60 23.24
C PRO A 490 -32.09 -41.76 24.18
N ALA A 491 -32.30 -41.54 25.48
CA ALA A 491 -32.04 -42.53 26.50
C ALA A 491 -32.86 -43.81 26.21
N PRO A 492 -32.28 -45.01 26.34
CA PRO A 492 -33.02 -46.25 26.10
C PRO A 492 -34.14 -46.38 27.14
N LEU A 493 -35.36 -46.68 26.66
CA LEU A 493 -36.52 -46.99 27.49
C LEU A 493 -36.15 -48.12 28.46
N LYS A 494 -36.31 -47.87 29.76
CA LYS A 494 -36.24 -48.91 30.79
C LYS A 494 -37.38 -49.90 30.58
N SER A 495 -37.04 -51.14 30.27
CA SER A 495 -37.97 -52.27 30.30
C SER A 495 -38.45 -52.51 31.73
N ALA A 496 -39.77 -52.44 31.93
CA ALA A 496 -40.42 -52.88 33.14
C ALA A 496 -40.43 -54.42 33.17
N VAL A 497 -39.64 -55.02 34.06
CA VAL A 497 -39.75 -56.44 34.39
C VAL A 497 -40.60 -56.56 35.64
N LEU A 498 -41.78 -57.17 35.48
CA LEU A 498 -42.67 -57.59 36.55
C LEU A 498 -41.97 -58.64 37.45
N GLN A 499 -42.07 -58.44 38.76
CA GLN A 499 -41.89 -59.51 39.76
C GLN A 499 -43.03 -60.53 39.67
N ARG A 500 -42.70 -61.83 39.64
CA ARG A 500 -43.49 -62.90 40.29
C ARG A 500 -42.58 -64.06 40.71
N HIS A 501 -42.60 -64.30 42.03
CA HIS A 501 -42.08 -65.43 42.82
C HIS A 501 -40.58 -65.57 43.02
#